data_AF-A0A9X3XUA6-F1
#
_entry.id   AF-A0A9X3XUA6-F1
#
_cell.length_a   1.000
_cell.length_b   1.000
_cell.length_c   1.000
_cell.angle_alpha   90.00
_cell.angle_beta   90.00
_cell.angle_gamma   90.00
#
_symmetry.space_group_name_H-M   'P 1'
#
loop_
_entity.id
_entity.type
_entity.pdbx_description
1 polymer ?
#
loop_
_entity_poly.entity_id
_entity_poly.type
_entity_poly.pdbx_seq_one_letter_code
_entity_poly.pdbx_strand_id
1 'polypeptide(L)'
;MKNYSVFLKENEYFRYFEEKYNNKLFSQKYPLISKRMKILCESIKEKIYNVEPSNFFRIHAEVLGLDAQLQILLSFVDTVQHDEDFSEAMILKYSKEDYTVFMKEFCEMDVNDIVNHSLYFSVI
;
A
#
# COMPACT_ATOMS: atom_id res chain seq x y z
N MET A 1 -21.93 10.94 6.80
CA MET A 1 -21.42 10.54 5.46
C MET A 1 -19.91 10.49 5.53
N LYS A 2 -19.28 9.34 5.26
CA LYS A 2 -17.82 9.30 5.05
C LYS A 2 -17.54 10.11 3.79
N ASN A 3 -16.66 11.12 3.86
CA ASN A 3 -16.19 11.81 2.66
C ASN A 3 -15.36 10.81 1.86
N TYR A 4 -15.87 10.39 0.70
CA TYR A 4 -15.10 9.57 -0.23
C TYR A 4 -14.16 10.50 -1.00
N SER A 5 -12.88 10.45 -0.69
CA SER A 5 -11.84 11.09 -1.49
C SER A 5 -11.60 10.21 -2.73
N VAL A 6 -11.92 10.73 -3.91
CA VAL A 6 -11.43 10.15 -5.17
C VAL A 6 -10.13 10.85 -5.51
N PHE A 7 -9.03 10.12 -5.55
CA PHE A 7 -7.72 10.69 -5.85
C PHE A 7 -7.49 10.71 -7.36
N LEU A 8 -7.80 11.84 -7.99
CA LEU A 8 -7.59 12.03 -9.43
C LEU A 8 -6.21 12.64 -9.75
N LYS A 9 -5.50 13.14 -8.74
CA LYS A 9 -4.17 13.71 -8.89
C LYS A 9 -3.18 13.01 -7.98
N GLU A 10 -2.02 12.72 -8.55
CA GLU A 10 -0.90 12.04 -7.89
C GLU A 10 -0.52 12.70 -6.54
N ASN A 11 -0.37 14.02 -6.53
CA ASN A 11 -0.02 14.78 -5.34
C ASN A 11 -1.10 14.74 -4.24
N GLU A 12 -2.36 14.61 -4.62
CA GLU A 12 -3.46 14.52 -3.66
C GLU A 12 -3.45 13.16 -2.93
N TYR A 13 -3.07 12.09 -3.62
CA TYR A 13 -2.91 10.75 -3.05
C TYR A 13 -1.69 10.66 -2.11
N PHE A 14 -0.50 11.04 -2.60
CA PHE A 14 0.75 10.85 -1.83
C PHE A 14 0.88 11.74 -0.60
N ARG A 15 0.23 12.90 -0.59
CA ARG A 15 0.29 13.86 0.52
C ARG A 15 -0.03 13.21 1.86
N TYR A 16 -1.03 12.33 1.93
CA TYR A 16 -1.36 11.63 3.17
C TYR A 16 -0.18 10.79 3.70
N PHE A 17 0.45 10.01 2.82
CA PHE A 17 1.60 9.18 3.19
C PHE A 17 2.80 10.04 3.55
N GLU A 18 3.08 11.08 2.77
CA GLU A 18 4.14 12.06 3.01
C GLU A 18 4.02 12.75 4.35
N GLU A 19 2.83 13.25 4.70
CA GLU A 19 2.57 13.86 6.00
C GLU A 19 2.79 12.84 7.14
N LYS A 20 2.40 11.57 6.92
CA LYS A 20 2.53 10.50 7.92
C LYS A 20 3.98 10.09 8.16
N TYR A 21 4.74 9.74 7.12
CA TYR A 21 6.14 9.30 7.30
C TYR A 21 7.12 10.44 7.62
N ASN A 22 6.78 11.70 7.32
CA ASN A 22 7.58 12.86 7.74
C ASN A 22 7.17 13.39 9.13
N ASN A 23 6.08 12.88 9.72
CA ASN A 23 5.71 13.24 11.08
C ASN A 23 6.77 12.73 12.07
N LYS A 24 7.30 13.64 12.90
CA LYS A 24 8.40 13.33 13.82
C LYS A 24 8.02 12.29 14.88
N LEU A 25 6.81 12.38 15.45
CA LEU A 25 6.37 11.42 16.47
C LEU A 25 6.15 10.04 15.86
N PHE A 26 5.55 10.01 14.68
CA PHE A 26 5.32 8.76 13.94
C PHE A 26 6.64 8.08 13.58
N SER A 27 7.59 8.80 12.99
CA SER A 27 8.89 8.26 12.58
C SER A 27 9.78 7.85 13.75
N GLN A 28 9.62 8.46 14.93
CA GLN A 28 10.28 8.01 16.15
C GLN A 28 9.67 6.71 16.69
N LYS A 29 8.35 6.57 16.61
CA LYS A 29 7.64 5.38 17.09
C LYS A 29 7.75 4.19 16.12
N TYR A 30 7.74 4.47 14.82
CA TYR A 30 7.73 3.49 13.74
C TYR A 30 8.79 3.80 12.67
N PRO A 31 10.08 3.77 13.00
CA PRO A 31 11.16 4.14 12.08
C PRO A 31 11.23 3.23 10.84
N LEU A 32 11.03 1.93 10.99
CA LEU A 32 11.16 0.99 9.87
C LEU A 32 9.97 1.11 8.90
N ILE A 33 8.76 1.26 9.44
CA ILE A 33 7.54 1.47 8.66
C ILE A 33 7.60 2.82 7.93
N SER A 34 8.01 3.88 8.62
CA SER A 34 8.16 5.21 7.99
C SER A 34 9.12 5.17 6.81
N LYS A 35 10.27 4.50 6.99
CA LYS A 35 11.24 4.29 5.90
C LYS A 35 10.63 3.49 4.75
N ARG A 36 9.88 2.41 5.06
CA ARG A 36 9.24 1.58 4.03
C ARG A 36 8.18 2.35 3.26
N MET A 37 7.31 3.11 3.93
CA MET A 37 6.27 3.93 3.29
C MET A 37 6.89 4.92 2.29
N LYS A 38 7.98 5.60 2.69
CA LYS A 38 8.71 6.50 1.80
C LYS A 38 9.22 5.78 0.54
N ILE A 39 9.90 4.64 0.72
CA ILE A 39 10.41 3.82 -0.40
C ILE A 39 9.27 3.40 -1.33
N LEU A 40 8.14 2.96 -0.79
CA LEU A 40 6.99 2.55 -1.59
C LEU A 40 6.41 3.73 -2.40
N CYS A 41 6.25 4.90 -1.76
CA CYS A 41 5.77 6.10 -2.46
C CYS A 41 6.71 6.52 -3.59
N GLU A 42 8.02 6.56 -3.33
CA GLU A 42 9.04 6.85 -4.35
C GLU A 42 8.99 5.84 -5.50
N SER A 43 8.83 4.55 -5.19
CA SER A 43 8.73 3.48 -6.19
C SER A 43 7.48 3.62 -7.06
N ILE A 44 6.33 3.98 -6.47
CA ILE A 44 5.10 4.19 -7.24
C ILE A 44 5.27 5.39 -8.17
N LYS A 45 5.81 6.51 -7.67
CA LYS A 45 6.08 7.71 -8.47
C LYS A 45 7.00 7.43 -9.65
N GLU A 46 8.09 6.70 -9.41
CA GLU A 46 9.01 6.29 -10.48
C GLU A 46 8.32 5.42 -11.53
N LYS A 47 7.49 4.46 -11.11
CA LYS A 47 6.73 3.62 -12.05
C LYS A 47 5.74 4.44 -12.88
N ILE A 48 4.98 5.33 -12.26
CA ILE A 48 4.03 6.21 -12.95
C ILE A 48 4.77 7.12 -13.95
N TYR A 49 5.91 7.69 -13.57
CA TYR A 49 6.69 8.56 -14.45
C TYR A 49 7.15 7.86 -15.74
N ASN A 50 7.45 6.56 -15.66
CA ASN A 50 7.93 5.75 -16.78
C ASN A 50 6.80 5.00 -17.53
N VAL A 51 5.54 5.37 -17.29
CA VAL A 51 4.41 4.70 -17.92
C VAL A 51 4.26 5.07 -19.39
N GLU A 52 4.09 4.05 -20.22
CA GLU A 52 3.83 4.14 -21.66
C GLU A 52 2.67 3.20 -22.02
N PRO A 53 1.96 3.45 -23.15
CA PRO A 53 0.86 2.59 -23.56
C PRO A 53 1.23 1.09 -23.66
N SER A 54 2.47 0.78 -24.04
CA SER A 54 2.99 -0.58 -24.21
C SER A 54 3.22 -1.32 -22.88
N ASN A 55 3.45 -0.60 -21.79
CA ASN A 55 3.81 -1.17 -20.49
C ASN A 55 2.76 -0.91 -19.41
N PHE A 56 1.69 -0.17 -19.72
CA PHE A 56 0.67 0.29 -18.79
C PHE A 56 0.13 -0.83 -17.90
N PHE A 57 -0.25 -1.97 -18.47
CA PHE A 57 -0.85 -3.08 -17.71
C PHE A 57 0.12 -3.65 -16.66
N ARG A 58 1.40 -3.79 -17.01
CA ARG A 58 2.43 -4.25 -16.08
C ARG A 58 2.67 -3.22 -14.98
N ILE A 59 2.84 -1.96 -15.34
CA ILE A 59 3.07 -0.88 -14.37
C ILE A 59 1.87 -0.72 -13.44
N HIS A 60 0.66 -0.78 -13.97
CA HIS A 60 -0.57 -0.77 -13.18
C HIS A 60 -0.58 -1.91 -12.15
N ALA A 61 -0.25 -3.14 -12.56
CA ALA A 61 -0.19 -4.29 -11.67
C ALA A 61 0.85 -4.12 -10.55
N GLU A 62 2.03 -3.62 -10.88
CA GLU A 62 3.09 -3.32 -9.91
C GLU A 62 2.69 -2.19 -8.95
N VAL A 63 2.02 -1.16 -9.45
CA VAL A 63 1.54 -0.02 -8.63
C VAL A 63 0.46 -0.50 -7.65
N LEU A 64 -0.49 -1.33 -8.09
CA LEU A 64 -1.46 -1.94 -7.19
C LEU A 64 -0.79 -2.76 -6.10
N GLY A 65 0.26 -3.51 -6.45
CA GLY A 65 1.02 -4.26 -5.47
C GLY A 65 1.66 -3.37 -4.40
N LEU A 66 2.31 -2.28 -4.82
CA LEU A 66 2.93 -1.31 -3.92
C LEU A 66 1.90 -0.57 -3.05
N ASP A 67 0.74 -0.20 -3.61
CA ASP A 67 -0.37 0.39 -2.86
C ASP A 67 -0.91 -0.59 -1.82
N ALA A 68 -1.14 -1.86 -2.17
CA ALA A 68 -1.56 -2.88 -1.22
C ALA A 68 -0.58 -3.00 -0.04
N GLN A 69 0.73 -2.92 -0.28
CA GLN A 69 1.71 -2.89 0.83
C GLN A 69 1.51 -1.65 1.71
N LEU A 70 1.30 -0.47 1.12
CA LEU A 70 1.00 0.75 1.88
C LEU A 70 -0.25 0.59 2.75
N GLN A 71 -1.32 0.00 2.22
CA GLN A 71 -2.56 -0.24 2.96
C GLN A 71 -2.37 -1.23 4.11
N ILE A 72 -1.60 -2.30 3.91
CA ILE A 72 -1.27 -3.26 4.98
C ILE A 72 -0.50 -2.56 6.11
N LEU A 73 0.52 -1.75 5.77
CA LEU A 73 1.28 -1.00 6.77
C LEU A 73 0.39 -0.08 7.60
N LEU A 74 -0.55 0.63 6.96
CA LEU A 74 -1.50 1.51 7.66
C LEU A 74 -2.41 0.72 8.60
N SER A 75 -2.99 -0.37 8.12
CA SER A 75 -3.94 -1.20 8.87
C SER A 75 -3.32 -1.71 10.17
N PHE A 76 -2.06 -2.12 10.11
CA PHE A 76 -1.37 -2.61 11.30
C PHE A 76 -0.88 -1.51 12.23
N VAL A 77 -0.43 -0.35 11.72
CA VAL A 77 -0.02 0.75 12.60
C VAL A 77 -1.17 1.24 13.48
N ASP A 78 -2.40 1.23 12.96
CA ASP A 78 -3.58 1.55 13.74
C ASP A 78 -3.94 0.43 14.76
N THR A 79 -3.44 -0.80 14.54
CA THR A 79 -3.69 -1.99 15.38
C THR A 79 -2.65 -2.18 16.49
N VAL A 80 -1.38 -1.79 16.28
CA VAL A 80 -0.24 -1.95 17.23
C VAL A 80 -0.45 -1.22 18.56
N GLN A 81 -1.46 -0.36 18.69
CA GLN A 81 -1.79 0.27 19.96
C GLN A 81 -2.30 -0.72 21.03
N HIS A 82 -2.59 -1.97 20.65
CA HIS A 82 -3.27 -2.95 21.51
C HIS A 82 -2.51 -4.26 21.72
N ASP A 83 -1.37 -4.47 21.06
CA ASP A 83 -0.63 -5.74 21.13
C ASP A 83 0.89 -5.49 21.18
N GLU A 84 1.49 -5.78 22.34
CA GLU A 84 2.94 -5.61 22.59
C GLU A 84 3.79 -6.61 21.80
N ASP A 85 3.21 -7.71 21.31
CA ASP A 85 3.92 -8.73 20.53
C ASP A 85 4.04 -8.36 19.03
N PHE A 86 3.39 -7.27 18.60
CA PHE A 86 3.36 -6.88 17.19
C PHE A 86 4.48 -5.90 16.82
N SER A 87 5.61 -6.44 16.35
CA SER A 87 6.79 -5.65 15.95
C SER A 87 6.69 -5.04 14.55
N GLU A 88 7.41 -3.93 14.31
CA GLU A 88 7.56 -3.35 12.95
C GLU A 88 8.08 -4.36 11.93
N ALA A 89 8.99 -5.26 12.34
CA ALA A 89 9.56 -6.26 11.44
C ALA A 89 8.49 -7.26 10.95
N MET A 90 7.55 -7.64 11.82
CA MET A 90 6.42 -8.50 11.45
C MET A 90 5.48 -7.78 10.50
N ILE A 91 5.13 -6.54 10.80
CA ILE A 91 4.29 -5.69 9.92
C ILE A 91 4.89 -5.58 8.52
N LEU A 92 6.20 -5.34 8.45
CA LEU A 92 6.92 -5.28 7.18
C LEU A 92 6.93 -6.61 6.45
N LYS A 93 7.02 -7.73 7.18
CA LYS A 93 6.94 -9.08 6.60
C LYS A 93 5.56 -9.30 5.98
N TYR A 94 4.48 -9.08 6.73
CA TYR A 94 3.10 -9.24 6.23
C TYR A 94 2.82 -8.33 5.02
N SER A 95 3.27 -7.08 5.06
CA SER A 95 3.13 -6.17 3.91
C SER A 95 3.79 -6.68 2.62
N LYS A 96 4.76 -7.59 2.71
CA LYS A 96 5.46 -8.16 1.55
C LYS A 96 4.93 -9.54 1.15
N GLU A 97 4.33 -10.27 2.08
CA GLU A 97 3.82 -11.62 1.82
C GLU A 97 2.37 -11.57 1.33
N ASP A 98 1.55 -10.68 1.91
CA ASP A 98 0.09 -10.74 1.75
C ASP A 98 -0.46 -9.74 0.71
N TYR A 99 0.38 -8.88 0.14
CA TYR A 99 -0.06 -7.79 -0.73
C TYR A 99 -0.80 -8.25 -2.00
N THR A 100 -0.52 -9.46 -2.49
CA THR A 100 -1.16 -10.01 -3.69
C THR A 100 -2.59 -10.47 -3.44
N VAL A 101 -2.93 -10.79 -2.18
CA VAL A 101 -4.27 -11.24 -1.78
C VAL A 101 -5.05 -10.17 -1.02
N PHE A 102 -4.38 -9.13 -0.51
CA PHE A 102 -4.97 -8.06 0.28
C PHE A 102 -6.27 -7.49 -0.31
N MET A 103 -6.29 -7.19 -1.61
CA MET A 103 -7.49 -6.61 -2.23
C MET A 103 -8.64 -7.61 -2.35
N LYS A 104 -8.36 -8.91 -2.46
CA LYS A 104 -9.40 -9.95 -2.44
C LYS A 104 -10.00 -10.03 -1.03
N GLU A 105 -9.16 -10.08 -0.01
CA GLU A 105 -9.61 -10.11 1.39
C GLU A 105 -10.41 -8.86 1.76
N PHE A 106 -9.95 -7.69 1.32
CA PHE A 106 -10.65 -6.42 1.53
C PHE A 106 -12.03 -6.39 0.86
N CYS A 107 -12.19 -7.11 -0.25
CA CYS A 107 -13.47 -7.28 -0.95
C CYS A 107 -14.27 -8.51 -0.44
N GLU A 108 -13.88 -9.11 0.68
CA GLU A 108 -14.52 -10.30 1.27
C GLU A 108 -14.56 -11.50 0.32
N MET A 109 -13.60 -11.57 -0.61
CA MET A 109 -13.44 -12.68 -1.55
C MET A 109 -12.58 -13.79 -0.95
N ASP A 110 -12.82 -15.04 -1.36
CA ASP A 110 -11.91 -16.12 -1.00
C ASP A 110 -10.55 -15.90 -1.69
N VAL A 111 -9.46 -16.08 -0.97
CA VAL A 111 -8.10 -15.89 -1.52
C VAL A 111 -7.82 -16.83 -2.70
N ASN A 112 -8.47 -18.00 -2.71
CA ASN A 112 -8.39 -19.01 -3.76
C ASN A 112 -9.29 -18.70 -4.96
N ASP A 113 -10.18 -17.71 -4.87
CA ASP A 113 -11.02 -17.32 -5.99
C ASP A 113 -10.16 -16.76 -7.13
N ILE A 114 -10.41 -17.28 -8.32
CA ILE A 114 -9.76 -16.83 -9.55
C ILE A 114 -10.63 -15.75 -10.19
N VAL A 115 -10.20 -14.50 -10.09
CA VAL A 115 -10.84 -13.40 -10.82
C VAL A 115 -10.22 -13.28 -12.20
N ASN A 116 -10.82 -13.96 -13.16
CA ASN A 116 -10.40 -13.86 -14.56
C ASN A 116 -10.73 -12.46 -15.11
N HIS A 117 -9.82 -11.91 -15.92
CA HIS A 117 -10.02 -10.67 -16.69
C HIS A 117 -10.36 -9.42 -15.86
N SER A 118 -9.63 -9.16 -14.78
CA SER A 118 -9.71 -7.91 -14.02
C SER A 118 -8.35 -7.24 -13.87
N LEU A 119 -8.28 -5.95 -14.21
CA LEU A 119 -7.09 -5.12 -13.94
C LEU A 119 -6.83 -4.95 -12.45
N TYR A 120 -7.89 -4.88 -11.64
CA TYR A 120 -7.84 -4.55 -10.23
C TYR A 120 -7.27 -5.69 -9.36
N PHE A 121 -7.52 -6.93 -9.79
CA PHE A 121 -6.98 -8.13 -9.12
C PHE A 121 -5.73 -8.68 -9.81
N SER A 122 -5.23 -7.98 -10.83
CA SER A 122 -3.95 -8.29 -11.49
C SER A 122 -2.82 -7.60 -10.72
N VAL A 123 -2.44 -8.16 -9.57
CA VAL A 123 -1.39 -7.63 -8.69
C VAL A 123 -0.11 -8.46 -8.85
N ILE A 124 1.04 -7.80 -9.00
CA ILE A 124 2.38 -8.45 -9.07
C ILE A 124 3.40 -7.74 -8.18
#